data_AF-A0A0D2LX76-F1
#
_entry.id   AF-A0A0D2LX76-F1
#
_cell.length_a   1.000
_cell.length_b   1.000
_cell.length_c   1.000
_cell.angle_alpha   90.00
_cell.angle_beta   90.00
_cell.angle_gamma   90.00
#
_symmetry.space_group_name_H-M   'P 1'
#
loop_
_entity.id
_entity.type
_entity.pdbx_description
1 polymer ?
#
loop_
_entity_poly.entity_id
_entity_poly.type
_entity_poly.pdbx_seq_one_letter_code
_entity_poly.pdbx_strand_id
1 'polypeptide(L)'
;MFEPELYRVVRSGKGRVVPPLYIDSLPREDVSEKARQLNLERLQRFGPWVHHILLQCRPVHEVAQVLTACPNVHNLALWIIQGAGAPLVPLLARLPLRRLSFDPRSFFALDARAPDGSVPLGQAPFDALTHLEVINVTAAWDQWRQLALLPRLTHLVLGCGMPSDAPVERVLEECAALEVLVLPYTDVDDILLDNPTLAEVQKDPRVVLLNLTWDPLDEWEVGARGGEDLWVTAEKRVKKARGRKTEDV
;
A
#
# COMPACT_ATOMS: atom_id res chain seq x y z
N MET A 1 18.58 -28.08 6.53
CA MET A 1 17.29 -27.79 7.17
C MET A 1 16.59 -26.82 6.23
N PHE A 2 15.46 -27.20 5.64
CA PHE A 2 14.89 -26.49 4.49
C PHE A 2 13.94 -25.38 4.97
N GLU A 3 14.16 -24.14 4.52
CA GLU A 3 13.45 -22.94 4.99
C GLU A 3 12.25 -22.60 4.11
N PRO A 4 11.08 -22.29 4.71
CA PRO A 4 9.87 -21.95 3.98
C PRO A 4 9.88 -20.83 2.91
N GLU A 5 9.92 -21.18 1.62
CA GLU A 5 10.13 -20.33 0.42
C GLU A 5 9.35 -18.98 0.17
N LEU A 6 8.21 -18.60 0.79
CA LEU A 6 7.43 -17.30 0.64
C LEU A 6 6.20 -17.08 -0.37
N TYR A 7 4.93 -17.18 0.08
CA TYR A 7 3.71 -16.43 -0.39
C TYR A 7 3.15 -15.72 0.88
N ARG A 8 3.29 -14.40 1.03
CA ARG A 8 2.96 -13.68 2.30
C ARG A 8 1.44 -13.50 2.54
N VAL A 9 0.81 -14.60 2.92
CA VAL A 9 -0.53 -14.73 3.51
C VAL A 9 -0.37 -14.81 5.03
N VAL A 10 -0.77 -13.75 5.76
CA VAL A 10 -0.47 -13.65 7.21
C VAL A 10 -1.70 -13.87 8.08
N ARG A 11 -1.47 -14.68 9.12
CA ARG A 11 -2.23 -15.01 10.34
C ARG A 11 -3.76 -14.86 10.33
N SER A 12 -4.39 -15.94 10.80
CA SER A 12 -5.67 -15.86 11.51
C SER A 12 -5.54 -14.99 12.75
N GLY A 13 -6.50 -14.12 13.02
CA GLY A 13 -6.47 -13.12 14.12
C GLY A 13 -6.48 -13.68 15.55
N LYS A 14 -6.19 -14.98 15.75
CA LYS A 14 -6.14 -15.67 17.05
C LYS A 14 -4.82 -16.41 17.28
N GLY A 15 -3.72 -15.94 16.70
CA GLY A 15 -2.36 -16.43 16.96
C GLY A 15 -2.02 -17.82 16.40
N ARG A 16 -2.99 -18.56 15.83
CA ARG A 16 -2.69 -19.78 15.07
C ARG A 16 -1.91 -19.42 13.82
N VAL A 17 -0.68 -19.93 13.74
CA VAL A 17 0.11 -19.98 12.51
C VAL A 17 -0.58 -20.96 11.57
N VAL A 18 -1.42 -20.43 10.68
CA VAL A 18 -1.79 -21.13 9.44
C VAL A 18 -0.48 -21.47 8.74
N PRO A 19 -0.22 -22.73 8.33
CA PRO A 19 1.04 -23.07 7.71
C PRO A 19 1.17 -22.27 6.41
N PRO A 20 2.13 -21.34 6.31
CA PRO A 20 2.29 -20.50 5.13
C PRO A 20 2.47 -21.30 3.83
N LEU A 21 2.01 -20.67 2.75
CA LEU A 21 2.29 -21.05 1.37
C LEU A 21 3.57 -20.31 0.96
N TYR A 22 4.38 -20.87 0.06
CA TYR A 22 5.79 -20.49 -0.07
C TYR A 22 6.36 -20.63 -1.52
N ILE A 23 7.11 -19.63 -2.06
CA ILE A 23 7.92 -19.66 -3.34
C ILE A 23 9.12 -18.69 -3.32
N ASP A 24 10.32 -19.23 -3.55
CA ASP A 24 11.59 -18.55 -3.26
C ASP A 24 11.85 -17.35 -4.19
N SER A 25 12.25 -16.20 -3.62
CA SER A 25 12.52 -14.94 -4.35
C SER A 25 13.94 -14.84 -4.90
N LEU A 26 14.78 -15.85 -4.67
CA LEU A 26 16.16 -15.86 -5.15
C LEU A 26 16.23 -15.80 -6.70
N PRO A 27 17.16 -15.02 -7.28
CA PRO A 27 17.54 -15.13 -8.68
C PRO A 27 18.37 -16.41 -8.87
N ARG A 28 17.69 -17.56 -8.79
CA ARG A 28 18.21 -18.89 -9.10
C ARG A 28 17.53 -19.39 -10.37
N GLU A 29 18.34 -19.73 -11.35
CA GLU A 29 17.92 -20.34 -12.62
C GLU A 29 17.22 -21.71 -12.42
N ASP A 30 17.31 -22.26 -11.20
CA ASP A 30 16.73 -23.55 -10.77
C ASP A 30 15.46 -23.46 -9.87
N VAL A 31 14.84 -22.28 -9.68
CA VAL A 31 13.53 -22.24 -8.98
C VAL A 31 12.47 -22.89 -9.88
N SER A 32 12.21 -24.17 -9.62
CA SER A 32 11.32 -25.01 -10.43
C SER A 32 9.99 -24.33 -10.73
N GLU A 33 9.54 -24.41 -11.98
CA GLU A 33 8.23 -23.91 -12.42
C GLU A 33 7.06 -24.44 -11.57
N LYS A 34 7.23 -25.62 -10.95
CA LYS A 34 6.27 -26.18 -9.98
C LYS A 34 6.16 -25.38 -8.69
N ALA A 35 7.27 -24.82 -8.19
CA ALA A 35 7.24 -23.96 -7.01
C ALA A 35 6.35 -22.73 -7.28
N ARG A 36 6.36 -22.21 -8.52
CA ARG A 36 5.60 -21.00 -8.88
C ARG A 36 4.07 -21.15 -8.86
N GLN A 37 3.53 -22.37 -8.84
CA GLN A 37 2.10 -22.66 -8.98
C GLN A 37 1.30 -22.47 -7.67
N LEU A 38 0.13 -21.84 -7.77
CA LEU A 38 -0.80 -21.70 -6.65
C LEU A 38 -1.33 -23.05 -6.14
N ASN A 39 -1.07 -23.35 -4.86
CA ASN A 39 -1.73 -24.47 -4.17
C ASN A 39 -3.18 -24.09 -3.80
N LEU A 40 -4.09 -24.23 -4.76
CA LEU A 40 -5.50 -23.86 -4.61
C LEU A 40 -6.22 -24.63 -3.49
N GLU A 41 -5.86 -25.90 -3.23
CA GLU A 41 -6.47 -26.70 -2.16
C GLU A 41 -6.17 -26.09 -0.77
N ARG A 42 -4.89 -25.81 -0.47
CA ARG A 42 -4.50 -25.16 0.78
C ARG A 42 -5.06 -23.74 0.86
N LEU A 43 -5.08 -23.01 -0.24
CA LEU A 43 -5.65 -21.67 -0.31
C LEU A 43 -7.16 -21.66 0.01
N GLN A 44 -7.94 -22.60 -0.54
CA GLN A 44 -9.35 -22.79 -0.18
C GLN A 44 -9.51 -23.22 1.29
N ARG A 45 -8.64 -24.11 1.76
CA ARG A 45 -8.66 -24.63 3.14
C ARG A 45 -8.28 -23.60 4.21
N PHE A 46 -7.53 -22.55 3.87
CA PHE A 46 -7.01 -21.58 4.84
C PHE A 46 -7.38 -20.11 4.56
N GLY A 47 -7.82 -19.80 3.35
CA GLY A 47 -8.20 -18.45 2.89
C GLY A 47 -9.22 -17.71 3.77
N PRO A 48 -10.27 -18.37 4.31
CA PRO A 48 -11.21 -17.74 5.24
C PRO A 48 -10.60 -17.20 6.53
N TRP A 49 -9.36 -17.60 6.87
CA TRP A 49 -8.62 -17.15 8.05
C TRP A 49 -7.51 -16.15 7.70
N VAL A 50 -7.46 -15.63 6.48
CA VAL A 50 -6.42 -14.70 6.03
C VAL A 50 -6.88 -13.27 6.20
N HIS A 51 -6.08 -12.45 6.89
CA HIS A 51 -6.36 -11.03 7.11
C HIS A 51 -5.36 -10.10 6.41
N HIS A 52 -4.17 -10.59 6.10
CA HIS A 52 -3.14 -9.80 5.41
C HIS A 52 -2.63 -10.58 4.19
N ILE A 53 -2.53 -9.91 3.05
CA ILE A 53 -2.02 -10.48 1.80
C ILE A 53 -1.07 -9.49 1.14
N LEU A 54 0.10 -9.98 0.76
CA LEU A 54 0.96 -9.34 -0.23
C LEU A 54 1.08 -10.25 -1.46
N LEU A 55 0.78 -9.70 -2.63
CA LEU A 55 0.96 -10.36 -3.93
C LEU A 55 1.83 -9.47 -4.81
N GLN A 56 2.99 -10.01 -5.19
CA GLN A 56 3.95 -9.34 -6.07
C GLN A 56 4.23 -10.19 -7.31
N CYS A 57 4.37 -9.56 -8.48
CA CYS A 57 4.74 -10.22 -9.74
C CYS A 57 3.82 -11.40 -10.14
N ARG A 58 2.51 -11.28 -9.85
CA ARG A 58 1.52 -12.34 -10.12
C ARG A 58 0.62 -12.02 -11.33
N PRO A 59 0.27 -13.01 -12.17
CA PRO A 59 -0.80 -12.88 -13.14
C PRO A 59 -2.12 -12.46 -12.49
N VAL A 60 -2.86 -11.54 -13.13
CA VAL A 60 -4.15 -11.05 -12.62
C VAL A 60 -5.15 -12.17 -12.29
N HIS A 61 -5.13 -13.29 -13.03
CA HIS A 61 -6.02 -14.43 -12.76
C HIS A 61 -5.63 -15.21 -11.49
N GLU A 62 -4.33 -15.31 -11.17
CA GLU A 62 -3.85 -15.87 -9.89
C GLU A 62 -4.28 -14.97 -8.73
N VAL A 63 -4.12 -13.65 -8.88
CA VAL A 63 -4.58 -12.67 -7.89
C VAL A 63 -6.08 -12.81 -7.64
N ALA A 64 -6.89 -12.93 -8.69
CA ALA A 64 -8.34 -13.12 -8.58
C ALA A 64 -8.71 -14.40 -7.81
N GLN A 65 -7.99 -15.51 -8.03
CA GLN A 65 -8.18 -16.76 -7.28
C GLN A 65 -7.84 -16.58 -5.79
N VAL A 66 -6.73 -15.89 -5.47
CA VAL A 66 -6.34 -15.59 -4.08
C VAL A 66 -7.38 -14.71 -3.38
N LEU A 67 -7.80 -13.61 -3.98
CA LEU A 67 -8.80 -12.71 -3.38
C LEU A 67 -10.17 -13.39 -3.22
N THR A 68 -10.54 -14.29 -4.15
CA THR A 68 -11.80 -15.06 -4.05
C THR A 68 -11.79 -16.07 -2.89
N ALA A 69 -10.64 -16.71 -2.63
CA ALA A 69 -10.50 -17.66 -1.53
C ALA A 69 -10.34 -16.98 -0.14
N CYS A 70 -9.92 -15.72 -0.11
CA CYS A 70 -9.59 -14.96 1.09
C CYS A 70 -10.57 -13.80 1.35
N PRO A 71 -11.83 -14.05 1.76
CA PRO A 71 -12.85 -13.02 1.91
C PRO A 71 -12.63 -12.06 3.10
N ASN A 72 -11.78 -12.40 4.06
CA ASN A 72 -11.61 -11.67 5.32
C ASN A 72 -10.34 -10.79 5.36
N VAL A 73 -9.82 -10.41 4.19
CA VAL A 73 -8.62 -9.58 4.05
C VAL A 73 -8.91 -8.14 4.45
N HIS A 74 -8.09 -7.62 5.37
CA HIS A 74 -8.12 -6.23 5.83
C HIS A 74 -6.93 -5.42 5.33
N ASN A 75 -5.77 -6.07 5.16
CA ASN A 75 -4.53 -5.43 4.74
C ASN A 75 -4.05 -6.09 3.43
N LEU A 76 -4.00 -5.33 2.34
CA LEU A 76 -3.73 -5.86 1.00
C LEU A 76 -2.65 -5.05 0.30
N ALA A 77 -1.61 -5.73 -0.17
CA ALA A 77 -0.56 -5.20 -1.04
C ALA A 77 -0.58 -5.91 -2.41
N LEU A 78 -0.66 -5.13 -3.49
CA LEU A 78 -0.76 -5.60 -4.88
C LEU A 78 0.31 -4.90 -5.73
N TRP A 79 1.48 -5.52 -5.82
CA TRP A 79 2.70 -4.91 -6.33
C TRP A 79 3.08 -5.53 -7.68
N ILE A 80 3.32 -4.74 -8.73
CA ILE A 80 3.80 -5.24 -10.04
C ILE A 80 2.90 -6.40 -10.56
N ILE A 81 1.58 -6.20 -10.57
CA ILE A 81 0.63 -7.22 -11.03
C ILE A 81 0.73 -7.38 -12.55
N GLN A 82 0.81 -8.63 -13.02
CA GLN A 82 0.97 -8.94 -14.44
C GLN A 82 -0.39 -8.98 -15.16
N GLY A 83 -0.58 -8.06 -16.10
CA GLY A 83 -1.83 -7.88 -16.85
C GLY A 83 -2.72 -6.78 -16.26
N ALA A 84 -3.81 -6.44 -16.97
CA ALA A 84 -4.72 -5.38 -16.56
C ALA A 84 -5.52 -5.77 -15.31
N GLY A 85 -5.39 -4.99 -14.23
CA GLY A 85 -6.02 -5.23 -12.93
C GLY A 85 -7.50 -4.86 -12.83
N ALA A 86 -8.12 -4.30 -13.89
CA ALA A 86 -9.54 -3.93 -13.90
C ALA A 86 -10.51 -5.05 -13.46
N PRO A 87 -10.31 -6.34 -13.80
CA PRO A 87 -11.14 -7.45 -13.31
C PRO A 87 -11.06 -7.68 -11.79
N LEU A 88 -10.07 -7.11 -11.10
CA LEU A 88 -9.93 -7.22 -9.65
C LEU A 88 -10.79 -6.19 -8.89
N VAL A 89 -11.19 -5.08 -9.51
CA VAL A 89 -11.95 -4.01 -8.83
C VAL A 89 -13.26 -4.54 -8.19
N PRO A 90 -14.07 -5.40 -8.85
CA PRO A 90 -15.26 -6.00 -8.22
C PRO A 90 -14.94 -7.02 -7.11
N LEU A 91 -13.71 -7.52 -7.03
CA LEU A 91 -13.25 -8.36 -5.91
C LEU A 91 -12.82 -7.51 -4.73
N LEU A 92 -12.06 -6.43 -4.96
CA LEU A 92 -11.69 -5.44 -3.94
C LEU A 92 -12.94 -4.88 -3.24
N ALA A 93 -13.99 -4.60 -4.01
CA ALA A 93 -15.33 -4.18 -3.55
C ALA A 93 -15.99 -5.09 -2.50
N ARG A 94 -15.57 -6.35 -2.41
CA ARG A 94 -16.16 -7.36 -1.52
C ARG A 94 -15.31 -7.65 -0.29
N LEU A 95 -14.10 -7.08 -0.21
CA LEU A 95 -13.16 -7.30 0.87
C LEU A 95 -13.32 -6.21 1.95
N PRO A 96 -13.23 -6.54 3.25
CA PRO A 96 -13.32 -5.58 4.34
C PRO A 96 -12.00 -4.80 4.53
N LEU A 97 -11.48 -4.21 3.46
CA LEU A 97 -10.18 -3.53 3.42
C LEU A 97 -10.13 -2.32 4.36
N ARG A 98 -8.98 -2.16 5.01
CA ARG A 98 -8.60 -1.03 5.87
C ARG A 98 -7.26 -0.44 5.48
N ARG A 99 -6.32 -1.29 5.06
CA ARG A 99 -5.03 -0.91 4.49
C ARG A 99 -4.93 -1.44 3.06
N LEU A 100 -4.68 -0.57 2.09
CA LEU A 100 -4.44 -0.93 0.69
C LEU A 100 -3.12 -0.32 0.21
N SER A 101 -2.29 -1.12 -0.44
CA SER A 101 -1.05 -0.70 -1.11
C SER A 101 -1.07 -1.22 -2.53
N PHE A 102 -1.08 -0.34 -3.52
CA PHE A 102 -1.15 -0.74 -4.93
C PHE A 102 -0.67 0.34 -5.89
N ASP A 103 -0.50 -0.05 -7.16
CA ASP A 103 -0.39 0.89 -8.28
C ASP A 103 -1.77 1.06 -8.96
N PRO A 104 -2.46 2.19 -8.77
CA PRO A 104 -3.78 2.40 -9.35
C PRO A 104 -3.78 2.40 -10.89
N ARG A 105 -2.67 2.78 -11.54
CA ARG A 105 -2.55 2.79 -13.01
C ARG A 105 -2.60 1.38 -13.61
N SER A 106 -2.24 0.37 -12.83
CA SER A 106 -2.34 -1.04 -13.20
C SER A 106 -3.77 -1.58 -13.09
N PHE A 107 -4.66 -0.94 -12.31
CA PHE A 107 -6.03 -1.42 -12.02
C PHE A 107 -7.07 -0.65 -12.81
N PHE A 108 -6.93 0.66 -12.81
CA PHE A 108 -7.70 1.55 -13.65
C PHE A 108 -6.83 1.82 -14.85
N ALA A 109 -7.15 1.16 -15.97
CA ALA A 109 -6.70 1.67 -17.25
C ALA A 109 -7.06 3.15 -17.27
N LEU A 110 -6.10 4.02 -17.58
CA LEU A 110 -6.33 5.45 -17.86
C LEU A 110 -7.01 5.60 -19.23
N ASP A 111 -8.01 4.75 -19.47
CA ASP A 111 -9.01 4.80 -20.52
C ASP A 111 -9.73 6.14 -20.38
N ALA A 112 -9.91 6.85 -21.49
CA ALA A 112 -10.50 8.20 -21.56
C ALA A 112 -12.01 8.26 -21.21
N ARG A 113 -12.50 7.34 -20.36
CA ARG A 113 -13.89 7.22 -19.89
C ARG A 113 -14.17 8.05 -18.65
N ALA A 114 -13.18 8.26 -17.80
CA ALA A 114 -13.21 9.33 -16.81
C ALA A 114 -12.99 10.65 -17.58
N PRO A 115 -13.95 11.59 -17.64
CA PRO A 115 -13.81 12.79 -18.48
C PRO A 115 -12.64 13.70 -18.08
N ASP A 116 -12.14 13.51 -16.85
CA ASP A 116 -11.02 14.21 -16.22
C ASP A 116 -9.75 13.34 -16.09
N GLY A 117 -9.79 12.07 -16.50
CA GLY A 117 -8.70 11.12 -16.28
C GLY A 117 -8.47 10.73 -14.82
N SER A 118 -9.42 10.99 -13.91
CA SER A 118 -9.25 10.71 -12.48
C SER A 118 -9.33 9.22 -12.13
N VAL A 119 -8.52 8.81 -11.16
CA VAL A 119 -8.57 7.47 -10.57
C VAL A 119 -9.84 7.35 -9.74
N PRO A 120 -10.74 6.38 -10.01
CA PRO A 120 -12.01 6.26 -9.31
C PRO A 120 -11.82 5.65 -7.91
N LEU A 121 -11.40 6.49 -6.95
CA LEU A 121 -11.25 6.12 -5.53
C LEU A 121 -12.48 6.49 -4.70
N GLY A 122 -13.30 7.45 -5.12
CA GLY A 122 -14.52 7.89 -4.42
C GLY A 122 -15.71 6.93 -4.57
N GLN A 123 -15.46 5.62 -4.61
CA GLN A 123 -16.47 4.58 -4.74
C GLN A 123 -16.48 3.65 -3.51
N ALA A 124 -17.65 3.11 -3.20
CA ALA A 124 -17.94 2.28 -2.02
C ALA A 124 -16.90 1.18 -1.64
N PRO A 125 -16.17 0.53 -2.57
CA PRO A 125 -15.03 -0.35 -2.23
C PRO A 125 -13.99 0.25 -1.29
N PHE A 126 -13.86 1.57 -1.27
CA PHE A 126 -12.75 2.28 -0.62
C PHE A 126 -13.18 3.13 0.58
N ASP A 127 -14.48 3.28 0.85
CA ASP A 127 -15.03 4.08 1.98
C ASP A 127 -14.52 3.64 3.37
N ALA A 128 -14.08 2.38 3.48
CA ALA A 128 -13.55 1.78 4.70
C ALA A 128 -12.02 1.90 4.84
N LEU A 129 -11.31 2.38 3.82
CA LEU A 129 -9.86 2.55 3.86
C LEU A 129 -9.47 3.63 4.88
N THR A 130 -8.48 3.31 5.70
CA THR A 130 -7.84 4.23 6.64
C THR A 130 -6.38 4.46 6.32
N HIS A 131 -5.72 3.48 5.71
CA HIS A 131 -4.35 3.59 5.22
C HIS A 131 -4.33 3.27 3.72
N LEU A 132 -3.71 4.13 2.93
CA LEU A 132 -3.54 3.95 1.49
C LEU A 132 -2.09 4.23 1.11
N GLU A 133 -1.49 3.33 0.35
CA GLU A 133 -0.22 3.54 -0.33
C GLU A 133 -0.44 3.49 -1.84
N VAL A 134 -0.04 4.55 -2.52
CA VAL A 134 -0.07 4.68 -3.98
C VAL A 134 1.37 4.58 -4.48
N ILE A 135 1.74 3.47 -5.10
CA ILE A 135 3.15 3.16 -5.40
C ILE A 135 3.72 4.07 -6.50
N ASN A 136 2.94 4.31 -7.57
CA ASN A 136 3.34 5.06 -8.75
C ASN A 136 2.48 6.32 -8.90
N VAL A 137 2.74 7.33 -8.06
CA VAL A 137 2.05 8.62 -8.13
C VAL A 137 2.53 9.42 -9.35
N THR A 138 1.69 10.31 -9.86
CA THR A 138 2.04 11.25 -10.94
C THR A 138 1.91 12.69 -10.44
N ALA A 139 2.67 13.61 -11.04
CA ALA A 139 2.65 15.04 -10.72
C ALA A 139 1.28 15.75 -10.93
N ALA A 140 0.31 15.10 -11.57
CA ALA A 140 -0.96 15.70 -11.94
C ALA A 140 -2.04 15.46 -10.87
N TRP A 141 -2.29 16.45 -10.00
CA TRP A 141 -3.30 16.36 -8.92
C TRP A 141 -4.69 15.95 -9.41
N ASP A 142 -5.11 16.37 -10.60
CA ASP A 142 -6.43 16.03 -11.16
C ASP A 142 -6.67 14.51 -11.28
N GLN A 143 -5.61 13.71 -11.43
CA GLN A 143 -5.69 12.25 -11.43
C GLN A 143 -6.01 11.69 -10.03
N TRP A 144 -5.60 12.40 -8.98
CA TRP A 144 -5.58 11.98 -7.58
C TRP A 144 -6.64 12.66 -6.71
N ARG A 145 -7.34 13.68 -7.21
CA ARG A 145 -8.38 14.44 -6.49
C ARG A 145 -9.45 13.60 -5.79
N GLN A 146 -9.70 12.38 -6.25
CA GLN A 146 -10.63 11.46 -5.58
C GLN A 146 -10.12 10.92 -4.22
N LEU A 147 -8.85 11.13 -3.87
CA LEU A 147 -8.33 10.88 -2.51
C LEU A 147 -9.10 11.70 -1.46
N ALA A 148 -9.46 12.95 -1.78
CA ALA A 148 -10.24 13.82 -0.91
C ALA A 148 -11.67 13.31 -0.65
N LEU A 149 -12.17 12.39 -1.48
CA LEU A 149 -13.49 11.78 -1.32
C LEU A 149 -13.50 10.59 -0.34
N LEU A 150 -12.33 10.13 0.13
CA LEU A 150 -12.22 8.98 1.04
C LEU A 150 -12.47 9.41 2.50
N PRO A 151 -13.66 9.15 3.08
CA PRO A 151 -14.12 9.81 4.31
C PRO A 151 -13.41 9.34 5.58
N ARG A 152 -12.55 8.32 5.47
CA ARG A 152 -11.83 7.69 6.58
C ARG A 152 -10.31 7.61 6.35
N LEU A 153 -9.81 8.16 5.26
CA LEU A 153 -8.39 8.13 4.94
C LEU A 153 -7.61 9.02 5.93
N THR A 154 -6.94 8.39 6.90
CA THR A 154 -6.14 9.07 7.91
C THR A 154 -4.63 8.95 7.64
N HIS A 155 -4.21 7.93 6.89
CA HIS A 155 -2.82 7.65 6.59
C HIS A 155 -2.62 7.46 5.08
N LEU A 156 -1.72 8.23 4.47
CA LEU A 156 -1.42 8.16 3.04
C LEU A 156 0.10 8.07 2.82
N VAL A 157 0.54 7.13 1.99
CA VAL A 157 1.88 7.10 1.38
C VAL A 157 1.74 7.49 -0.09
N LEU A 158 2.48 8.52 -0.51
CA LEU A 158 2.65 8.87 -1.92
C LEU A 158 4.01 8.32 -2.37
N GLY A 159 4.01 7.22 -3.11
CA GLY A 159 5.20 6.52 -3.58
C GLY A 159 6.07 7.34 -4.54
N CYS A 160 7.24 6.78 -4.87
CA CYS A 160 8.30 7.47 -5.59
C CYS A 160 7.85 7.96 -6.99
N GLY A 161 8.39 9.10 -7.43
CA GLY A 161 8.06 9.72 -8.73
C GLY A 161 7.36 11.08 -8.66
N MET A 162 7.50 11.81 -7.56
CA MET A 162 6.92 13.14 -7.36
C MET A 162 7.92 14.27 -7.60
N PRO A 163 8.02 14.83 -8.83
CA PRO A 163 8.86 16.00 -9.11
C PRO A 163 8.21 17.32 -8.68
N SER A 164 6.94 17.33 -8.26
CA SER A 164 6.21 18.53 -7.85
C SER A 164 5.59 18.42 -6.47
N ASP A 165 5.60 19.57 -5.79
CA ASP A 165 4.97 19.91 -4.52
C ASP A 165 3.44 19.95 -4.56
N ALA A 166 2.87 20.47 -5.65
CA ALA A 166 1.44 20.80 -5.75
C ALA A 166 0.48 19.67 -5.35
N PRO A 167 0.69 18.38 -5.69
CA PRO A 167 -0.19 17.31 -5.23
C PRO A 167 -0.07 17.05 -3.72
N VAL A 168 1.08 17.32 -3.10
CA VAL A 168 1.28 17.17 -1.65
C VAL A 168 0.54 18.27 -0.90
N GLU A 169 0.64 19.53 -1.36
CA GLU A 169 -0.14 20.65 -0.83
C GLU A 169 -1.65 20.38 -0.94
N ARG A 170 -2.11 19.95 -2.12
CA ARG A 170 -3.53 19.65 -2.35
C ARG A 170 -4.05 18.46 -1.52
N VAL A 171 -3.24 17.43 -1.31
CA VAL A 171 -3.56 16.36 -0.34
C VAL A 171 -3.75 16.94 1.06
N LEU A 172 -2.86 17.83 1.51
CA LEU A 172 -2.92 18.44 2.84
C LEU A 172 -4.11 19.41 3.01
N GLU A 173 -4.53 20.09 1.93
CA GLU A 173 -5.71 20.97 1.89
C GLU A 173 -7.03 20.20 1.81
N GLU A 174 -7.16 19.27 0.86
CA GLU A 174 -8.44 18.66 0.49
C GLU A 174 -8.78 17.39 1.29
N CYS A 175 -7.78 16.62 1.75
CA CYS A 175 -8.01 15.39 2.52
C CYS A 175 -8.27 15.70 4.01
N ALA A 176 -9.47 16.19 4.33
CA ALA A 176 -9.82 16.69 5.66
C ALA A 176 -9.63 15.69 6.84
N ALA A 177 -9.67 14.38 6.58
CA ALA A 177 -9.44 13.34 7.58
C ALA A 177 -7.96 12.96 7.77
N LEU A 178 -7.05 13.51 6.97
CA LEU A 178 -5.65 13.06 6.91
C LEU A 178 -4.87 13.47 8.16
N GLU A 179 -4.31 12.48 8.85
CA GLU A 179 -3.48 12.65 10.04
C GLU A 179 -1.98 12.48 9.78
N VAL A 180 -1.64 11.62 8.81
CA VAL A 180 -0.26 11.24 8.47
C VAL A 180 -0.10 11.16 6.95
N LEU A 181 0.87 11.90 6.42
CA LEU A 181 1.30 11.86 5.03
C LEU A 181 2.78 11.44 4.96
N VAL A 182 3.03 10.24 4.46
CA VAL A 182 4.38 9.70 4.28
C VAL A 182 4.86 9.98 2.87
N LEU A 183 6.05 10.59 2.79
CA LEU A 183 6.80 10.79 1.56
C LEU A 183 8.08 9.95 1.66
N PRO A 184 8.14 8.80 0.96
CA PRO A 184 9.29 7.91 0.98
C PRO A 184 10.44 8.49 0.15
N TYR A 185 11.67 8.22 0.58
CA TYR A 185 12.88 8.61 -0.14
C TYR A 185 13.97 7.54 -0.08
N THR A 186 14.84 7.50 -1.09
CA THR A 186 16.01 6.61 -1.14
C THR A 186 17.31 7.36 -0.87
N ASP A 187 17.41 8.60 -1.32
CA ASP A 187 18.51 9.53 -1.02
C ASP A 187 17.93 10.81 -0.40
N VAL A 188 18.68 11.42 0.52
CA VAL A 188 18.32 12.70 1.17
C VAL A 188 18.76 13.87 0.31
N ASP A 189 19.94 13.74 -0.32
CA ASP A 189 20.60 14.86 -0.99
C ASP A 189 19.85 15.22 -2.29
N ASP A 190 19.40 14.21 -3.05
CA ASP A 190 18.54 14.36 -4.24
C ASP A 190 17.21 15.09 -3.96
N ILE A 191 16.73 15.10 -2.71
CA ILE A 191 15.39 15.60 -2.38
C ILE A 191 15.41 16.99 -1.76
N LEU A 192 16.35 17.27 -0.84
CA LEU A 192 16.40 18.56 -0.14
C LEU A 192 17.13 19.65 -0.92
N LEU A 193 18.03 19.28 -1.84
CA LEU A 193 18.77 20.25 -2.66
C LEU A 193 17.94 20.74 -3.86
N ASP A 194 17.16 19.84 -4.47
CA ASP A 194 16.43 20.13 -5.71
C ASP A 194 14.99 20.66 -5.49
N ASN A 195 14.45 20.57 -4.26
CA ASN A 195 13.06 20.93 -3.99
C ASN A 195 12.89 21.81 -2.72
N PRO A 196 13.04 23.15 -2.84
CA PRO A 196 12.92 24.06 -1.70
C PRO A 196 11.50 24.17 -1.14
N THR A 197 10.46 23.87 -1.92
CA THR A 197 9.06 23.92 -1.46
C THR A 197 8.71 22.71 -0.59
N LEU A 198 9.37 21.56 -0.77
CA LEU A 198 9.26 20.44 0.17
C LEU A 198 9.71 20.80 1.60
N ALA A 199 10.64 21.75 1.75
CA ALA A 199 11.04 22.24 3.08
C ALA A 199 9.96 23.09 3.78
N GLU A 200 9.09 23.76 3.01
CA GLU A 200 7.89 24.42 3.55
C GLU A 200 6.81 23.39 3.90
N VAL A 201 6.56 22.43 3.01
CA VAL A 201 5.59 21.34 3.23
C VAL A 201 5.92 20.50 4.47
N GLN A 202 7.20 20.26 4.75
CA GLN A 202 7.67 19.58 5.97
C GLN A 202 7.32 20.30 7.29
N LYS A 203 6.86 21.57 7.25
CA LYS A 203 6.41 22.29 8.45
C LYS A 203 4.99 21.87 8.89
N ASP A 204 4.22 21.23 8.00
CA ASP A 204 2.95 20.61 8.38
C ASP A 204 3.23 19.39 9.27
N PRO A 205 2.69 19.33 10.51
CA PRO A 205 2.99 18.26 11.45
C PRO A 205 2.43 16.89 11.05
N ARG A 206 1.65 16.79 9.95
CA ARG A 206 1.18 15.53 9.34
C ARG A 206 2.22 14.91 8.41
N VAL A 207 3.14 15.71 7.86
CA VAL A 207 4.12 15.25 6.86
C VAL A 207 5.29 14.53 7.52
N VAL A 208 5.65 13.38 6.95
CA VAL A 208 6.77 12.55 7.40
C VAL A 208 7.59 12.10 6.21
N LEU A 209 8.86 12.55 6.16
CA LEU A 209 9.84 11.93 5.26
C LEU A 209 10.35 10.63 5.89
N LEU A 210 10.28 9.50 5.17
CA LEU A 210 10.85 8.20 5.59
C LEU A 210 11.87 7.67 4.58
N ASN A 211 13.04 7.25 5.07
CA ASN A 211 14.06 6.61 4.24
C ASN A 211 13.68 5.14 3.99
N LEU A 212 13.45 4.76 2.73
CA LEU A 212 13.18 3.38 2.31
C LEU A 212 14.47 2.63 1.89
N THR A 213 15.51 2.70 2.71
CA THR A 213 16.73 1.86 2.58
C THR A 213 16.51 0.41 3.02
N TRP A 214 15.31 0.07 3.46
CA TRP A 214 14.88 -1.28 3.83
C TRP A 214 14.15 -1.98 2.69
N ASP A 215 14.13 -3.31 2.68
CA ASP A 215 13.28 -4.07 1.78
C ASP A 215 11.79 -3.84 2.14
N PRO A 216 10.97 -3.25 1.24
CA PRO A 216 9.56 -3.01 1.50
C PRO A 216 8.78 -4.30 1.82
N LEU A 217 9.22 -5.45 1.32
CA LEU A 217 8.60 -6.74 1.60
C LEU A 217 8.70 -7.09 3.09
N ASP A 218 9.85 -6.85 3.70
CA ASP A 218 10.12 -7.19 5.09
C ASP A 218 9.45 -6.19 6.05
N GLU A 219 9.42 -4.90 5.71
CA GLU A 219 8.66 -3.90 6.46
C GLU A 219 7.15 -4.23 6.46
N TRP A 220 6.59 -4.61 5.31
CA TRP A 220 5.21 -5.08 5.22
C TRP A 220 4.97 -6.34 6.06
N GLU A 221 5.91 -7.29 6.06
CA GLU A 221 5.79 -8.50 6.89
C GLU A 221 5.82 -8.19 8.39
N VAL A 222 6.71 -7.30 8.84
CA VAL A 222 6.79 -6.86 10.23
C VAL A 222 5.45 -6.28 10.66
N GLY A 223 4.85 -5.38 9.86
CA GLY A 223 3.51 -4.83 10.11
C GLY A 223 2.40 -5.87 10.14
N ALA A 224 2.39 -6.80 9.16
CA ALA A 224 1.42 -7.89 9.12
C ALA A 224 1.56 -8.89 10.29
N ARG A 225 2.73 -8.95 10.94
CA ARG A 225 2.98 -9.72 12.17
C ARG A 225 2.64 -8.97 13.45
N GLY A 226 2.27 -7.68 13.36
CA GLY A 226 1.98 -6.80 14.49
C GLY A 226 3.23 -6.16 15.12
N GLY A 227 4.34 -6.10 14.38
CA GLY A 227 5.52 -5.32 14.74
C GLY A 227 5.39 -3.85 14.32
N GLU A 228 6.50 -3.13 14.40
CA GLU A 228 6.61 -1.73 14.00
C GLU A 228 6.90 -1.61 12.49
N ASP A 229 5.89 -1.18 11.72
CA ASP A 229 5.98 -0.93 10.28
C ASP A 229 6.14 0.57 9.98
N LEU A 230 6.14 0.92 8.68
CA LEU A 230 6.21 2.31 8.21
C LEU A 230 5.13 3.19 8.85
N TRP A 231 3.92 2.64 9.06
CA TRP A 231 2.77 3.38 9.58
C TRP A 231 2.98 3.72 11.05
N VAL A 232 3.36 2.73 11.87
CA VAL A 232 3.71 2.95 13.29
C VAL A 232 4.90 3.92 13.43
N THR A 233 5.88 3.81 12.54
CA THR A 233 7.04 4.72 12.50
C THR A 233 6.62 6.16 12.18
N ALA A 234 5.72 6.35 11.20
CA ALA A 234 5.20 7.65 10.82
C ALA A 234 4.30 8.28 11.90
N GLU A 235 3.38 7.51 12.49
CA GLU A 235 2.54 7.91 13.62
C GLU A 235 3.39 8.45 14.79
N LYS A 236 4.48 7.76 15.14
CA LYS A 236 5.42 8.20 16.18
C LYS A 236 6.10 9.53 15.84
N ARG A 237 6.47 9.75 14.57
CA ARG A 237 7.07 11.02 14.11
C ARG A 237 6.06 12.17 14.15
N VAL A 238 4.84 11.97 13.65
CA VAL A 238 3.74 12.95 13.75
C VAL A 238 3.42 13.29 15.20
N LYS A 239 3.30 12.29 16.09
CA LYS A 239 3.07 12.51 17.52
C LYS A 239 4.17 13.35 18.17
N LYS A 240 5.44 13.08 17.84
CA LYS A 240 6.59 13.87 18.31
C LYS A 240 6.60 15.30 17.77
N ALA A 241 6.22 15.50 16.51
CA ALA A 241 6.11 16.83 15.90
C ALA A 241 4.99 17.68 16.53
N ARG A 242 3.82 17.06 16.80
CA ARG A 242 2.69 17.73 17.48
C ARG A 242 3.03 18.10 18.93
N GLY A 243 3.68 17.21 19.69
CA GLY A 243 4.02 17.45 21.10
C GLY A 243 4.98 18.62 21.34
N ARG A 244 5.95 18.83 20.44
CA ARG A 244 6.89 19.97 20.54
C ARG A 244 6.21 21.34 20.54
N LYS A 245 5.05 21.49 19.89
CA LYS A 245 4.33 22.77 19.81
C LYS A 245 3.62 23.16 21.12
N THR A 246 3.66 22.32 22.16
CA THR A 246 2.95 22.56 23.44
C THR A 246 3.87 23.03 24.57
N GLU A 247 5.19 23.08 24.37
CA GLU A 247 6.17 23.46 25.41
C GLU A 247 6.74 24.89 25.23
N ASP A 248 6.49 25.55 24.08
CA ASP A 248 7.02 26.88 23.70
C ASP A 248 5.97 28.02 23.81
N VAL A 249 4.97 27.91 24.71
CA VAL A 249 3.88 28.90 24.92
C VAL A 249 3.74 29.25 26.40
#